data_AF-A0A917N4C9-F1
#
_entry.id   AF-A0A917N4C9-F1
#
_cell.length_a   1.000
_cell.length_b   1.000
_cell.length_c   1.000
_cell.angle_alpha   90.00
_cell.angle_beta   90.00
_cell.angle_gamma   90.00
#
_symmetry.space_group_name_H-M   'P 1'
#
loop_
_entity.id
_entity.type
_entity.pdbx_description
1 polymer ?
#
loop_
_entity_poly.entity_id
_entity_poly.type
_entity_poly.pdbx_seq_one_letter_code
_entity_poly.pdbx_strand_id
1 'polypeptide(L)'
;MKKILPPIMGWSSWNYFRQSINEEEILAIGHSMTQSGLKEAGYQYINLDDCWHSSKRNQAGELQFDLSNFPSGEKIIEELHKIGLKVGLYSSSGSMTCEDLPGSYEHEKIDAQTFARWGVDFLKYDYCHVVDLTSDEKWLIDAPYVNQIEFYDLATKEKIQCLVEDGDLCDEATLHQEEVNYVSGLEAGKGKLSFNQSLDSGTYAVTIKFKKRKNEKRQLLVLKLDEQEEVIHFPTSSGWSLTGREQMVITLDQPIEKIELFNPIKDQKTDGMLRYKTMSDALLKAYGEKEYVFSICEHGRNEPWTWAQTIANQYRIDHDIRNSWDSVLTCYQKAVAVAPFAKEGSYGDPDMLEVGNGALSEIENESHFALWAFLSAPLILGNDVREFMVNGQRDLSVSNRALEIVTNPEIIRFNQSQPYLPAVVIEQGAFDVLVKVLVDDTVGILVFNKGESTATLQLDLATLPKKIHDLSFEFENKKMVEVWNKPYVWENNQITLTAMPHESHVFKI
;
A
#
# COMPACT_ATOMS: atom_id res chain seq x y z
N MET A 1 0.48 14.30 -9.00
CA MET A 1 1.51 13.77 -8.09
C MET A 1 0.84 13.36 -6.78
N LYS A 2 1.26 12.23 -6.18
CA LYS A 2 0.78 11.77 -4.87
C LYS A 2 1.03 12.83 -3.79
N LYS A 3 0.06 13.08 -2.91
CA LYS A 3 0.23 14.00 -1.77
C LYS A 3 1.10 13.35 -0.68
N ILE A 4 1.94 14.16 -0.03
CA ILE A 4 2.70 13.75 1.16
C ILE A 4 1.74 13.83 2.36
N LEU A 5 1.46 12.67 2.95
CA LEU A 5 0.61 12.52 4.13
C LEU A 5 1.45 11.94 5.27
N PRO A 6 1.13 12.21 6.55
CA PRO A 6 1.70 11.44 7.67
C PRO A 6 1.33 9.96 7.56
N PRO A 7 1.95 9.06 8.36
CA PRO A 7 1.52 7.67 8.43
C PRO A 7 0.03 7.59 8.76
N ILE A 8 -0.67 6.66 8.12
CA ILE A 8 -2.14 6.62 8.19
C ILE A 8 -2.59 6.09 9.54
N MET A 9 -3.56 6.75 10.16
CA MET A 9 -4.21 6.30 11.40
C MET A 9 -5.67 5.93 11.13
N GLY A 10 -6.06 4.72 11.52
CA GLY A 10 -7.42 4.25 11.27
C GLY A 10 -7.73 2.92 11.93
N TRP A 11 -8.68 2.21 11.36
CA TRP A 11 -9.15 0.89 11.78
C TRP A 11 -9.38 0.03 10.54
N SER A 12 -9.15 -1.28 10.65
CA SER A 12 -9.47 -2.27 9.63
C SER A 12 -10.24 -3.45 10.22
N SER A 13 -11.18 -3.99 9.46
CA SER A 13 -12.05 -5.08 9.90
C SER A 13 -11.36 -6.43 10.08
N TRP A 14 -10.21 -6.65 9.44
CA TRP A 14 -9.68 -8.00 9.24
C TRP A 14 -9.31 -8.75 10.52
N ASN A 15 -8.52 -8.14 11.40
CA ASN A 15 -7.94 -8.86 12.55
C ASN A 15 -9.01 -9.40 13.52
N TYR A 16 -10.14 -8.70 13.65
CA TYR A 16 -11.27 -9.08 14.49
C TYR A 16 -12.37 -9.82 13.72
N PHE A 17 -12.95 -9.21 12.68
CA PHE A 17 -14.14 -9.74 12.00
C PHE A 17 -13.82 -10.78 10.94
N ARG A 18 -12.60 -10.77 10.36
CA ARG A 18 -12.25 -11.59 9.19
C ARG A 18 -13.30 -11.42 8.09
N GLN A 19 -13.87 -12.52 7.59
CA GLN A 19 -14.92 -12.52 6.56
C GLN A 19 -16.29 -12.05 7.07
N SER A 20 -16.49 -11.96 8.40
CA SER A 20 -17.80 -11.76 9.02
C SER A 20 -18.13 -10.28 9.22
N ILE A 21 -18.16 -9.51 8.13
CA ILE A 21 -18.53 -8.08 8.14
C ILE A 21 -19.89 -7.84 7.50
N ASN A 22 -20.62 -6.87 8.03
CA ASN A 22 -21.88 -6.37 7.47
C ASN A 22 -22.08 -4.88 7.80
N GLU A 23 -23.06 -4.27 7.17
CA GLU A 23 -23.36 -2.83 7.29
C GLU A 23 -23.64 -2.38 8.72
N GLU A 24 -24.40 -3.14 9.50
CA GLU A 24 -24.73 -2.79 10.89
C GLU A 24 -23.47 -2.75 11.76
N GLU A 25 -22.63 -3.77 11.65
CA GLU A 25 -21.37 -3.89 12.39
C GLU A 25 -20.40 -2.76 12.03
N ILE A 26 -20.24 -2.46 10.73
CA ILE A 26 -19.36 -1.39 10.25
C ILE A 26 -19.84 -0.01 10.71
N LEU A 27 -21.15 0.27 10.65
CA LEU A 27 -21.70 1.52 11.16
C LEU A 27 -21.54 1.64 12.68
N ALA A 28 -21.73 0.54 13.43
CA ALA A 28 -21.50 0.52 14.87
C ALA A 28 -20.04 0.83 15.22
N ILE A 29 -19.07 0.23 14.51
CA ILE A 29 -17.65 0.54 14.63
C ILE A 29 -17.38 2.01 14.33
N GLY A 30 -17.92 2.54 13.23
CA GLY A 30 -17.78 3.95 12.87
C GLY A 30 -18.27 4.89 13.98
N HIS A 31 -19.45 4.62 14.55
CA HIS A 31 -19.94 5.37 15.70
C HIS A 31 -19.02 5.26 16.92
N SER A 32 -18.58 4.05 17.28
CA SER A 32 -17.64 3.84 18.39
C SER A 32 -16.31 4.58 18.19
N MET A 33 -15.76 4.63 16.97
CA MET A 33 -14.56 5.43 16.67
C MET A 33 -14.77 6.92 16.96
N THR A 34 -15.93 7.47 16.58
CA THR A 34 -16.25 8.89 16.81
C THR A 34 -16.59 9.23 18.25
N GLN A 35 -17.07 8.25 19.04
CA GLN A 35 -17.56 8.50 20.40
C GLN A 35 -16.52 8.16 21.49
N SER A 36 -15.59 7.26 21.21
CA SER A 36 -14.56 6.79 22.15
C SER A 36 -13.40 7.78 22.37
N GLY A 37 -13.26 8.78 21.50
CA GLY A 37 -12.08 9.67 21.49
C GLY A 37 -11.01 9.27 20.46
N LEU A 38 -11.19 8.16 19.75
CA LEU A 38 -10.24 7.69 18.73
C LEU A 38 -10.11 8.70 17.59
N LYS A 39 -11.25 9.20 17.08
CA LYS A 39 -11.21 10.20 15.99
C LYS A 39 -10.45 11.46 16.41
N GLU A 40 -10.66 11.94 17.63
CA GLU A 40 -9.95 13.10 18.19
C GLU A 40 -8.45 12.82 18.37
N ALA A 41 -8.07 11.58 18.65
CA ALA A 41 -6.67 11.14 18.70
C ALA A 41 -6.01 11.00 17.32
N GLY A 42 -6.78 11.07 16.22
CA GLY A 42 -6.28 11.06 14.84
C GLY A 42 -6.73 9.87 14.00
N TYR A 43 -7.46 8.89 14.56
CA TYR A 43 -7.96 7.74 13.81
C TYR A 43 -9.11 8.13 12.88
N GLN A 44 -8.81 8.35 11.60
CA GLN A 44 -9.74 8.92 10.63
C GLN A 44 -10.29 7.91 9.63
N TYR A 45 -9.57 6.82 9.37
CA TYR A 45 -9.93 5.85 8.34
C TYR A 45 -10.66 4.65 8.94
N ILE A 46 -11.80 4.27 8.37
CA ILE A 46 -12.48 2.99 8.60
C ILE A 46 -12.35 2.16 7.32
N ASN A 47 -11.49 1.14 7.38
CA ASN A 47 -11.15 0.32 6.23
C ASN A 47 -11.93 -0.99 6.29
N LEU A 48 -12.75 -1.23 5.27
CA LEU A 48 -13.37 -2.53 5.05
C LEU A 48 -12.34 -3.38 4.30
N ASP A 49 -11.81 -4.39 4.98
CA ASP A 49 -10.89 -5.36 4.39
C ASP A 49 -11.66 -6.33 3.47
N ASP A 50 -11.08 -7.48 3.12
CA ASP A 50 -11.75 -8.46 2.24
C ASP A 50 -13.18 -8.83 2.72
N CYS A 51 -14.00 -9.36 1.81
CA CYS A 51 -15.41 -9.73 2.02
C CYS A 51 -16.43 -8.58 2.14
N TRP A 52 -16.10 -7.36 1.73
CA TRP A 52 -17.08 -6.26 1.64
C TRP A 52 -17.97 -6.35 0.39
N HIS A 53 -17.47 -6.95 -0.69
CA HIS A 53 -18.11 -6.98 -2.01
C HIS A 53 -18.69 -8.34 -2.39
N SER A 54 -19.61 -8.32 -3.35
CA SER A 54 -20.22 -9.51 -3.91
C SER A 54 -19.20 -10.34 -4.71
N SER A 55 -19.41 -11.66 -4.72
CA SER A 55 -18.70 -12.59 -5.61
C SER A 55 -18.98 -12.38 -7.11
N LYS A 56 -19.84 -11.42 -7.47
CA LYS A 56 -20.15 -11.04 -8.85
C LYS A 56 -20.01 -9.54 -9.03
N ARG A 57 -19.39 -9.14 -10.14
CA ARG A 57 -19.48 -7.78 -10.68
C ARG A 57 -20.91 -7.48 -11.16
N ASN A 58 -21.27 -6.20 -11.21
CA ASN A 58 -22.57 -5.76 -11.71
C ASN A 58 -22.65 -5.90 -13.25
N GLN A 59 -23.78 -5.51 -13.85
CA GLN A 59 -23.97 -5.60 -15.30
C GLN A 59 -23.02 -4.72 -16.12
N ALA A 60 -22.48 -3.66 -15.53
CA ALA A 60 -21.48 -2.79 -16.14
C ALA A 60 -20.04 -3.32 -15.97
N GLY A 61 -19.85 -4.45 -15.28
CA GLY A 61 -18.53 -5.01 -14.99
C GLY A 61 -17.84 -4.39 -13.78
N GLU A 62 -18.53 -3.55 -13.01
CA GLU A 62 -17.97 -2.90 -11.82
C GLU A 62 -18.09 -3.81 -10.60
N LEU A 63 -17.18 -3.64 -9.62
CA LEU A 63 -17.38 -4.19 -8.29
C LEU A 63 -18.68 -3.65 -7.69
N GLN A 64 -19.30 -4.42 -6.79
CA GLN A 64 -20.49 -4.01 -6.05
C GLN A 64 -20.42 -4.60 -4.65
N PHE A 65 -20.92 -3.86 -3.66
CA PHE A 65 -21.06 -4.34 -2.28
C PHE A 65 -21.82 -5.68 -2.23
N ASP A 66 -21.57 -6.48 -1.20
CA ASP A 66 -22.35 -7.70 -1.00
C ASP A 66 -23.83 -7.34 -0.81
N LEU A 67 -24.69 -8.00 -1.60
CA LEU A 67 -26.09 -7.63 -1.73
C LEU A 67 -26.94 -7.97 -0.49
N SER A 68 -26.43 -8.81 0.40
CA SER A 68 -27.12 -9.24 1.62
C SER A 68 -26.55 -8.60 2.88
N ASN A 69 -25.23 -8.50 2.97
CA ASN A 69 -24.54 -7.94 4.14
C ASN A 69 -24.48 -6.41 4.11
N PHE A 70 -24.57 -5.80 2.93
CA PHE A 70 -24.54 -4.34 2.74
C PHE A 70 -25.75 -3.86 1.92
N PRO A 71 -26.97 -3.91 2.48
CA PRO A 71 -28.21 -3.60 1.76
C PRO A 71 -28.27 -2.16 1.23
N SER A 72 -27.54 -1.21 1.82
CA SER A 72 -27.44 0.17 1.34
C SER A 72 -26.39 0.33 0.23
N GLY A 73 -25.57 -0.69 -0.04
CA GLY A 73 -24.51 -0.68 -1.03
C GLY A 73 -23.49 0.42 -0.75
N GLU A 74 -23.07 1.14 -1.80
CA GLU A 74 -22.09 2.22 -1.70
C GLU A 74 -22.52 3.38 -0.80
N LYS A 75 -23.81 3.52 -0.48
CA LYS A 75 -24.32 4.62 0.37
C LYS A 75 -23.76 4.58 1.79
N ILE A 76 -23.28 3.43 2.26
CA ILE A 76 -22.59 3.34 3.55
C ILE A 76 -21.38 4.28 3.60
N ILE A 77 -20.72 4.52 2.46
CA ILE A 77 -19.59 5.45 2.37
C ILE A 77 -20.03 6.87 2.73
N GLU A 78 -21.16 7.32 2.16
CA GLU A 78 -21.73 8.63 2.47
C GLU A 78 -22.14 8.75 3.95
N GLU A 79 -22.69 7.69 4.55
CA GLU A 79 -23.06 7.69 5.97
C GLU A 79 -21.83 7.81 6.90
N LEU A 80 -20.75 7.09 6.59
CA LEU A 80 -19.49 7.18 7.33
C LEU A 80 -18.80 8.54 7.14
N HIS A 81 -18.90 9.12 5.95
CA HIS A 81 -18.44 10.49 5.68
C HIS A 81 -19.24 11.53 6.49
N LYS A 82 -20.55 11.36 6.69
CA LYS A 82 -21.38 12.29 7.49
C LYS A 82 -20.94 12.37 8.95
N ILE A 83 -20.40 11.29 9.51
CA ILE A 83 -19.80 11.28 10.85
C ILE A 83 -18.30 11.66 10.83
N GLY A 84 -17.81 12.06 9.65
CA GLY A 84 -16.48 12.61 9.42
C GLY A 84 -15.36 11.58 9.49
N LEU A 85 -15.64 10.32 9.18
CA LEU A 85 -14.63 9.30 8.90
C LEU A 85 -14.33 9.27 7.40
N LYS A 86 -13.17 8.76 7.04
CA LYS A 86 -12.74 8.41 5.69
C LYS A 86 -12.92 6.91 5.50
N VAL A 87 -13.31 6.46 4.31
CA VAL A 87 -13.61 5.04 4.06
C VAL A 87 -12.56 4.40 3.18
N GLY A 88 -12.00 3.29 3.65
CA GLY A 88 -11.12 2.45 2.85
C GLY A 88 -11.81 1.18 2.37
N LEU A 89 -11.46 0.75 1.17
CA LEU A 89 -11.85 -0.55 0.63
C LEU A 89 -10.61 -1.41 0.33
N TYR A 90 -10.88 -2.67 0.04
CA TYR A 90 -9.89 -3.68 -0.29
C TYR A 90 -10.12 -4.24 -1.69
N SER A 91 -9.04 -4.52 -2.41
CA SER A 91 -9.05 -5.37 -3.61
C SER A 91 -7.70 -6.09 -3.74
N SER A 92 -7.50 -6.86 -4.82
CA SER A 92 -6.27 -7.57 -5.12
C SER A 92 -5.78 -7.25 -6.54
N SER A 93 -4.45 -7.24 -6.68
CA SER A 93 -3.72 -7.16 -7.95
C SER A 93 -3.69 -8.49 -8.73
N GLY A 94 -4.30 -9.55 -8.19
CA GLY A 94 -4.63 -10.78 -8.89
C GLY A 94 -6.09 -10.82 -9.37
N SER A 95 -6.46 -11.93 -10.00
CA SER A 95 -7.82 -12.11 -10.53
C SER A 95 -8.88 -12.19 -9.44
N MET A 96 -8.49 -12.65 -8.25
CA MET A 96 -9.34 -12.79 -7.08
C MET A 96 -8.65 -12.22 -5.83
N THR A 97 -9.42 -11.86 -4.83
CA THR A 97 -8.96 -11.51 -3.49
C THR A 97 -8.52 -12.73 -2.70
N CYS A 98 -7.92 -12.55 -1.53
CA CYS A 98 -7.47 -13.68 -0.72
C CYS A 98 -8.61 -14.60 -0.28
N GLU A 99 -9.84 -14.10 -0.20
CA GLU A 99 -11.05 -14.86 0.09
C GLU A 99 -11.84 -15.26 -1.16
N ASP A 100 -11.17 -15.41 -2.31
CA ASP A 100 -11.77 -15.88 -3.56
C ASP A 100 -12.97 -15.04 -4.04
N LEU A 101 -12.92 -13.71 -3.85
CA LEU A 101 -13.87 -12.75 -4.45
C LEU A 101 -13.22 -12.02 -5.64
N PRO A 102 -13.99 -11.38 -6.54
CA PRO A 102 -13.40 -10.68 -7.69
C PRO A 102 -12.33 -9.65 -7.27
N GLY A 103 -11.11 -9.82 -7.80
CA GLY A 103 -10.03 -8.83 -7.70
C GLY A 103 -10.09 -7.81 -8.84
N SER A 104 -9.11 -6.90 -8.90
CA SER A 104 -9.08 -5.81 -9.89
C SER A 104 -8.10 -5.99 -11.03
N TYR A 105 -7.39 -7.12 -11.12
CA TYR A 105 -6.51 -7.38 -12.25
C TYR A 105 -7.27 -7.36 -13.58
N GLU A 106 -6.72 -6.65 -14.58
CA GLU A 106 -7.34 -6.34 -15.88
C GLU A 106 -8.62 -5.46 -15.80
N HIS A 107 -8.99 -5.00 -14.61
CA HIS A 107 -10.15 -4.14 -14.31
C HIS A 107 -9.74 -2.87 -13.56
N GLU A 108 -8.45 -2.54 -13.50
CA GLU A 108 -7.91 -1.47 -12.65
C GLU A 108 -8.54 -0.12 -12.98
N LYS A 109 -8.73 0.18 -14.27
CA LYS A 109 -9.34 1.42 -14.75
C LYS A 109 -10.80 1.57 -14.32
N ILE A 110 -11.61 0.53 -14.50
CA ILE A 110 -13.04 0.57 -14.15
C ILE A 110 -13.23 0.58 -12.63
N ASP A 111 -12.40 -0.15 -11.90
CA ASP A 111 -12.48 -0.22 -10.44
C ASP A 111 -12.01 1.10 -9.81
N ALA A 112 -10.90 1.69 -10.28
CA ALA A 112 -10.46 3.01 -9.83
C ALA A 112 -11.52 4.10 -10.07
N GLN A 113 -12.19 4.07 -11.23
CA GLN A 113 -13.30 4.98 -11.53
C GLN A 113 -14.50 4.74 -10.61
N THR A 114 -14.79 3.47 -10.29
CA THR A 114 -15.87 3.08 -9.37
C THR A 114 -15.58 3.61 -7.96
N PHE A 115 -14.37 3.38 -7.45
CA PHE A 115 -13.93 3.87 -6.13
C PHE A 115 -13.98 5.40 -6.04
N ALA A 116 -13.44 6.11 -7.06
CA ALA A 116 -13.47 7.56 -7.11
C ALA A 116 -14.89 8.13 -7.17
N ARG A 117 -15.80 7.45 -7.86
CA ARG A 117 -17.22 7.84 -7.98
C ARG A 117 -17.97 7.65 -6.66
N TRP A 118 -17.71 6.55 -5.96
CA TRP A 118 -18.29 6.30 -4.64
C TRP A 118 -17.68 7.15 -3.52
N GLY A 119 -16.54 7.78 -3.77
CA GLY A 119 -15.86 8.63 -2.78
C GLY A 119 -14.98 7.85 -1.80
N VAL A 120 -14.47 6.68 -2.20
CA VAL A 120 -13.52 5.91 -1.38
C VAL A 120 -12.26 6.75 -1.13
N ASP A 121 -11.72 6.75 0.09
CA ASP A 121 -10.56 7.55 0.49
C ASP A 121 -9.27 6.75 0.53
N PHE A 122 -9.36 5.42 0.62
CA PHE A 122 -8.22 4.52 0.82
C PHE A 122 -8.44 3.20 0.07
N LEU A 123 -7.38 2.66 -0.55
CA LEU A 123 -7.38 1.32 -1.14
C LEU A 123 -6.24 0.48 -0.57
N LYS A 124 -6.55 -0.61 0.13
CA LYS A 124 -5.62 -1.74 0.35
C LYS A 124 -5.65 -2.62 -0.89
N TYR A 125 -4.47 -2.90 -1.46
CA TYR A 125 -4.36 -3.63 -2.71
C TYR A 125 -3.44 -4.84 -2.57
N ASP A 126 -4.05 -6.01 -2.47
CA ASP A 126 -3.40 -7.27 -2.15
C ASP A 126 -2.71 -7.94 -3.36
N TYR A 127 -2.11 -9.09 -3.13
CA TYR A 127 -1.31 -9.86 -4.09
C TYR A 127 -1.73 -11.34 -4.18
N CYS A 128 -2.91 -11.68 -3.66
CA CYS A 128 -3.52 -13.00 -3.80
C CYS A 128 -3.99 -13.27 -5.24
N HIS A 129 -4.01 -14.55 -5.65
CA HIS A 129 -4.32 -14.98 -7.02
C HIS A 129 -3.56 -14.24 -8.11
N VAL A 130 -2.35 -13.76 -7.79
CA VAL A 130 -1.33 -13.43 -8.78
C VAL A 130 -0.77 -14.76 -9.27
N VAL A 131 -1.61 -15.44 -10.06
CA VAL A 131 -1.42 -16.75 -10.70
C VAL A 131 -0.74 -17.79 -9.78
N ASP A 132 -1.53 -18.45 -8.94
CA ASP A 132 -1.20 -19.58 -8.06
C ASP A 132 -0.02 -20.50 -8.51
N LEU A 133 1.23 -20.14 -8.15
CA LEU A 133 2.44 -20.98 -8.11
C LEU A 133 3.29 -21.18 -9.38
N THR A 134 3.32 -20.28 -10.38
CA THR A 134 4.43 -20.41 -11.35
C THR A 134 5.71 -19.79 -10.77
N SER A 135 6.60 -20.61 -10.21
CA SER A 135 8.03 -20.23 -10.05
C SER A 135 8.74 -20.08 -11.40
N ASP A 136 8.03 -20.40 -12.49
CA ASP A 136 8.54 -20.41 -13.83
C ASP A 136 8.19 -19.10 -14.53
N GLU A 137 9.11 -18.14 -14.41
CA GLU A 137 9.02 -16.80 -14.99
C GLU A 137 8.68 -16.82 -16.49
N LYS A 138 8.93 -17.95 -17.17
CA LYS A 138 8.58 -18.13 -18.59
C LYS A 138 7.09 -17.90 -18.89
N TRP A 139 6.20 -18.00 -17.90
CA TRP A 139 4.76 -17.76 -18.06
C TRP A 139 4.37 -16.29 -17.95
N LEU A 140 5.24 -15.44 -17.42
CA LEU A 140 4.97 -14.03 -17.14
C LEU A 140 5.52 -13.08 -18.22
N ILE A 141 6.60 -13.51 -18.89
CA ILE A 141 7.46 -12.64 -19.71
C ILE A 141 7.06 -12.52 -21.18
N ASP A 142 6.12 -13.32 -21.69
CA ASP A 142 5.89 -13.45 -23.14
C ASP A 142 5.19 -12.22 -23.77
N ALA A 143 5.43 -12.01 -25.07
CA ALA A 143 4.86 -10.93 -25.87
C ALA A 143 4.29 -11.48 -27.20
N PRO A 144 3.23 -10.85 -27.75
CA PRO A 144 2.71 -11.21 -29.07
C PRO A 144 3.67 -10.78 -30.17
N TYR A 145 3.55 -11.41 -31.34
CA TYR A 145 4.28 -10.98 -32.55
C TYR A 145 3.51 -9.86 -33.23
N VAL A 146 3.91 -8.61 -33.01
CA VAL A 146 3.17 -7.41 -33.45
C VAL A 146 3.33 -7.20 -34.95
N ASN A 147 2.25 -6.93 -35.67
CA ASN A 147 2.28 -6.58 -37.10
C ASN A 147 2.07 -5.09 -37.33
N GLN A 148 1.19 -4.47 -36.56
CA GLN A 148 0.74 -3.10 -36.80
C GLN A 148 0.07 -2.54 -35.55
N ILE A 149 0.22 -1.23 -35.33
CA ILE A 149 -0.64 -0.45 -34.44
C ILE A 149 -1.55 0.44 -35.29
N GLU A 150 -2.81 0.53 -34.92
CA GLU A 150 -3.78 1.43 -35.55
C GLU A 150 -4.43 2.32 -34.50
N PHE A 151 -4.40 3.64 -34.73
CA PHE A 151 -5.08 4.63 -33.91
C PHE A 151 -6.26 5.16 -34.71
N TYR A 152 -7.47 4.95 -34.21
CA TYR A 152 -8.69 5.48 -34.79
C TYR A 152 -9.27 6.56 -33.88
N ASP A 153 -9.23 7.80 -34.33
CA ASP A 153 -9.79 8.94 -33.60
C ASP A 153 -11.32 8.83 -33.58
N LEU A 154 -11.89 8.74 -32.39
CA LEU A 154 -13.33 8.55 -32.23
C LEU A 154 -14.14 9.81 -32.58
N ALA A 155 -13.54 11.00 -32.53
CA ALA A 155 -14.17 12.25 -32.89
C ALA A 155 -14.06 12.53 -34.40
N THR A 156 -12.85 12.56 -34.93
CA THR A 156 -12.59 12.93 -36.34
C THR A 156 -12.84 11.79 -37.32
N LYS A 157 -12.89 10.54 -36.82
CA LYS A 157 -12.97 9.31 -37.63
C LYS A 157 -11.73 9.10 -38.50
N GLU A 158 -10.65 9.82 -38.24
CA GLU A 158 -9.37 9.62 -38.90
C GLU A 158 -8.66 8.38 -38.36
N LYS A 159 -7.83 7.79 -39.22
CA LYS A 159 -7.10 6.57 -38.92
C LYS A 159 -5.63 6.77 -39.22
N ILE A 160 -4.81 6.52 -38.21
CA ILE A 160 -3.35 6.55 -38.28
C ILE A 160 -2.85 5.11 -38.11
N GLN A 161 -1.90 4.73 -38.96
CA GLN A 161 -1.37 3.38 -39.02
C GLN A 161 0.14 3.40 -38.82
N CYS A 162 0.61 2.67 -37.82
CA CYS A 162 2.03 2.45 -37.56
C CYS A 162 2.36 1.01 -37.99
N LEU A 163 2.92 0.87 -39.19
CA LEU A 163 3.36 -0.42 -39.73
C LEU A 163 4.73 -0.76 -39.15
N VAL A 164 4.96 -2.02 -38.79
CA VAL A 164 6.21 -2.40 -38.10
C VAL A 164 7.47 -2.17 -38.92
N GLU A 165 7.38 -2.15 -40.25
CA GLU A 165 8.50 -1.77 -41.14
C GLU A 165 8.95 -0.31 -41.01
N ASP A 166 8.07 0.57 -40.53
CA ASP A 166 8.35 1.99 -40.32
C ASP A 166 8.83 2.29 -38.88
N GLY A 167 8.87 1.25 -38.03
CA GLY A 167 9.24 1.37 -36.63
C GLY A 167 10.73 1.21 -36.37
N ASP A 168 11.22 1.96 -35.39
CA ASP A 168 12.57 1.79 -34.86
C ASP A 168 12.61 0.59 -33.90
N LEU A 169 13.53 -0.34 -34.16
CA LEU A 169 13.74 -1.54 -33.33
C LEU A 169 14.97 -1.36 -32.44
N CYS A 170 14.84 -1.74 -31.17
CA CYS A 170 15.93 -1.74 -30.20
C CYS A 170 16.17 -3.13 -29.61
N ASP A 171 17.43 -3.39 -29.25
CA ASP A 171 17.90 -4.59 -28.54
C ASP A 171 17.53 -5.90 -29.28
N GLU A 172 16.79 -6.82 -28.66
CA GLU A 172 16.42 -8.11 -29.25
C GLU A 172 15.21 -8.02 -30.22
N ALA A 173 14.60 -6.84 -30.37
CA ALA A 173 13.45 -6.66 -31.26
C ALA A 173 13.86 -6.92 -32.72
N THR A 174 13.14 -7.80 -33.40
CA THR A 174 13.50 -8.29 -34.74
C THR A 174 12.31 -8.22 -35.69
N LEU A 175 12.49 -7.58 -36.85
CA LEU A 175 11.55 -7.59 -37.96
C LEU A 175 11.67 -8.90 -38.75
N HIS A 176 10.54 -9.57 -38.97
CA HIS A 176 10.41 -10.74 -39.83
C HIS A 176 9.61 -10.37 -41.07
N GLN A 177 10.20 -10.58 -42.25
CA GLN A 177 9.57 -10.34 -43.53
C GLN A 177 9.04 -11.66 -44.10
N GLU A 178 7.76 -11.94 -43.81
CA GLU A 178 7.04 -13.12 -44.30
C GLU A 178 5.81 -12.70 -45.11
N GLU A 179 4.77 -13.54 -45.18
CA GLU A 179 3.49 -13.20 -45.83
C GLU A 179 2.84 -11.96 -45.20
N VAL A 180 3.00 -11.79 -43.87
CA VAL A 180 2.72 -10.53 -43.17
C VAL A 180 3.93 -10.20 -42.30
N ASN A 181 4.45 -8.98 -42.43
CA ASN A 181 5.54 -8.50 -41.60
C ASN A 181 5.13 -8.48 -40.12
N TYR A 182 6.02 -8.90 -39.24
CA TYR A 182 5.82 -8.78 -37.80
C TYR A 182 7.14 -8.58 -37.06
N VAL A 183 7.04 -8.05 -35.85
CA VAL A 183 8.13 -7.88 -34.90
C VAL A 183 7.97 -8.88 -33.76
N SER A 184 9.07 -9.57 -33.44
CA SER A 184 9.23 -10.41 -32.23
C SER A 184 10.32 -9.83 -31.32
N GLY A 185 10.58 -10.45 -30.17
CA GLY A 185 11.66 -10.02 -29.27
C GLY A 185 11.28 -8.84 -28.39
N LEU A 186 9.99 -8.64 -28.13
CA LEU A 186 9.46 -7.60 -27.25
C LEU A 186 9.24 -8.11 -25.82
N GLU A 187 9.41 -9.42 -25.60
CA GLU A 187 9.29 -10.11 -24.32
C GLU A 187 10.41 -9.76 -23.33
N ALA A 188 10.19 -10.11 -22.06
CA ALA A 188 11.25 -10.24 -21.05
C ALA A 188 12.09 -8.96 -20.80
N GLY A 189 11.59 -7.77 -21.13
CA GLY A 189 12.33 -6.51 -21.05
C GLY A 189 13.56 -6.44 -21.96
N LYS A 190 13.56 -7.20 -23.07
CA LYS A 190 14.72 -7.39 -23.96
C LYS A 190 14.66 -6.66 -25.28
N GLY A 191 13.51 -6.10 -25.64
CA GLY A 191 13.38 -5.36 -26.89
C GLY A 191 12.17 -4.45 -26.89
N LYS A 192 12.22 -3.49 -27.80
CA LYS A 192 11.22 -2.43 -27.93
C LYS A 192 11.02 -2.07 -29.39
N LEU A 193 9.76 -1.82 -29.74
CA LEU A 193 9.34 -1.24 -31.01
C LEU A 193 8.89 0.19 -30.76
N SER A 194 9.43 1.16 -31.49
CA SER A 194 9.11 2.58 -31.32
C SER A 194 8.71 3.26 -32.62
N PHE A 195 7.86 4.28 -32.54
CA PHE A 195 7.47 5.13 -33.66
C PHE A 195 7.57 6.60 -33.25
N ASN A 196 8.14 7.42 -34.14
CA ASN A 196 8.06 8.88 -34.05
C ASN A 196 6.77 9.32 -34.76
N GLN A 197 5.65 9.11 -34.10
CA GLN A 197 4.30 9.36 -34.62
C GLN A 197 3.57 10.32 -33.70
N SER A 198 3.25 11.49 -34.21
CA SER A 198 2.44 12.47 -33.48
C SER A 198 0.96 12.07 -33.47
N LEU A 199 0.32 12.19 -32.32
CA LEU A 199 -1.14 12.11 -32.15
C LEU A 199 -1.60 13.34 -31.39
N ASP A 200 -2.71 13.94 -31.81
CA ASP A 200 -3.32 15.05 -31.07
C ASP A 200 -3.96 14.57 -29.75
N SER A 201 -4.28 15.49 -28.86
CA SER A 201 -5.13 15.19 -27.71
C SER A 201 -6.50 14.72 -28.19
N GLY A 202 -7.03 13.64 -27.62
CA GLY A 202 -8.29 13.06 -28.08
C GLY A 202 -8.57 11.68 -27.51
N THR A 203 -9.66 11.08 -27.97
CA THR A 203 -10.00 9.69 -27.60
C THR A 203 -9.82 8.78 -28.80
N TYR A 204 -9.00 7.76 -28.64
CA TYR A 204 -8.62 6.84 -29.71
C TYR A 204 -9.05 5.42 -29.37
N ALA A 205 -9.62 4.73 -30.36
CA ALA A 205 -9.62 3.28 -30.37
C ALA A 205 -8.26 2.81 -30.91
N VAL A 206 -7.45 2.22 -30.04
CA VAL A 206 -6.14 1.68 -30.39
C VAL A 206 -6.27 0.20 -30.65
N THR A 207 -5.78 -0.25 -31.80
CA THR A 207 -5.81 -1.67 -32.19
C THR A 207 -4.40 -2.17 -32.45
N ILE A 208 -3.96 -3.16 -31.68
CA ILE A 208 -2.72 -3.89 -31.95
C ILE A 208 -3.06 -5.13 -32.75
N LYS A 209 -2.53 -5.23 -33.96
CA LYS A 209 -2.61 -6.44 -34.78
C LYS A 209 -1.38 -7.30 -34.54
N PHE A 210 -1.58 -8.61 -34.46
CA PHE A 210 -0.51 -9.55 -34.15
C PHE A 210 -0.68 -10.90 -34.85
N LYS A 211 0.44 -11.57 -35.14
CA LYS A 211 0.51 -12.90 -35.74
C LYS A 211 0.22 -13.91 -34.62
N LYS A 212 -0.97 -14.51 -34.66
CA LYS A 212 -1.40 -15.52 -33.70
C LYS A 212 -0.55 -16.77 -33.86
N ARG A 213 0.01 -17.21 -32.74
CA ARG A 213 0.67 -18.51 -32.60
C ARG A 213 -0.03 -19.34 -31.55
N LYS A 214 0.22 -20.66 -31.55
CA LYS A 214 -0.10 -21.46 -30.37
C LYS A 214 0.68 -20.87 -29.19
N ASN A 215 -0.03 -20.43 -28.17
CA ASN A 215 0.53 -19.85 -26.96
C ASN A 215 -0.38 -20.15 -25.75
N GLU A 216 0.20 -20.76 -24.73
CA GLU A 216 -0.45 -21.07 -23.46
C GLU A 216 -0.02 -20.08 -22.36
N LYS A 217 1.00 -19.26 -22.62
CA LYS A 217 1.55 -18.29 -21.67
C LYS A 217 0.72 -17.01 -21.66
N ARG A 218 0.74 -16.28 -20.54
CA ARG A 218 0.21 -14.91 -20.53
C ARG A 218 1.06 -14.06 -21.47
N GLN A 219 0.41 -13.29 -22.34
CA GLN A 219 1.06 -12.32 -23.21
C GLN A 219 0.59 -10.92 -22.86
N LEU A 220 1.54 -9.99 -22.86
CA LEU A 220 1.34 -8.62 -22.45
C LEU A 220 2.23 -7.70 -23.31
N LEU A 221 1.74 -6.48 -23.56
CA LEU A 221 2.58 -5.34 -23.92
C LEU A 221 2.19 -4.12 -23.08
N VAL A 222 3.17 -3.28 -22.76
CA VAL A 222 2.95 -1.89 -22.37
C VAL A 222 3.02 -1.04 -23.63
N LEU A 223 1.95 -0.31 -23.91
CA LEU A 223 1.89 0.77 -24.88
C LEU A 223 2.22 2.07 -24.17
N LYS A 224 3.39 2.63 -24.44
CA LYS A 224 3.82 3.92 -23.90
C LYS A 224 3.63 5.02 -24.94
N LEU A 225 2.91 6.06 -24.54
CA LEU A 225 2.51 7.23 -25.33
C LEU A 225 3.08 8.46 -24.60
N ASP A 226 4.32 8.80 -24.92
CA ASP A 226 5.18 9.67 -24.11
C ASP A 226 5.21 9.27 -22.63
N GLU A 227 4.55 10.01 -21.74
CA GLU A 227 4.51 9.74 -20.29
C GLU A 227 3.33 8.85 -19.86
N GLN A 228 2.35 8.62 -20.73
CA GLN A 228 1.20 7.74 -20.46
C GLN A 228 1.54 6.30 -20.82
N GLU A 229 1.20 5.35 -19.95
CA GLU A 229 1.38 3.91 -20.20
C GLU A 229 0.04 3.19 -20.10
N GLU A 230 -0.22 2.29 -21.05
CA GLU A 230 -1.42 1.45 -21.08
C GLU A 230 -0.99 -0.02 -21.20
N VAL A 231 -1.52 -0.86 -20.32
CA VAL A 231 -1.21 -2.29 -20.25
C VAL A 231 -2.21 -3.07 -21.11
N ILE A 232 -1.70 -3.87 -22.03
CA ILE A 232 -2.49 -4.58 -23.03
C ILE A 232 -2.29 -6.08 -22.87
N HIS A 233 -3.33 -6.76 -22.43
CA HIS A 233 -3.36 -8.22 -22.28
C HIS A 233 -3.76 -8.88 -23.60
N PHE A 234 -3.09 -9.98 -23.92
CA PHE A 234 -3.38 -10.78 -25.11
C PHE A 234 -3.83 -12.19 -24.69
N PRO A 235 -4.90 -12.71 -25.28
CA PRO A 235 -5.47 -14.00 -24.90
C PRO A 235 -4.53 -15.14 -25.29
N THR A 236 -4.58 -16.22 -24.51
CA THR A 236 -3.99 -17.51 -24.92
C THR A 236 -4.66 -17.99 -26.21
N SER A 237 -3.91 -18.74 -27.02
CA SER A 237 -4.38 -19.18 -28.34
C SER A 237 -3.94 -20.60 -28.64
N SER A 238 -4.86 -21.42 -29.11
CA SER A 238 -4.57 -22.77 -29.65
C SER A 238 -4.45 -22.80 -31.18
N GLY A 239 -4.82 -21.71 -31.86
CA GLY A 239 -4.90 -21.61 -33.32
C GLY A 239 -3.99 -20.55 -33.93
N TRP A 240 -3.80 -20.66 -35.25
CA TRP A 240 -2.92 -19.80 -36.05
C TRP A 240 -3.74 -18.84 -36.90
N SER A 241 -3.31 -17.59 -36.98
CA SER A 241 -3.85 -16.56 -37.88
C SER A 241 -2.82 -15.47 -38.07
N LEU A 242 -2.73 -14.92 -39.28
CA LEU A 242 -1.82 -13.83 -39.59
C LEU A 242 -2.33 -12.46 -39.09
N THR A 243 -3.58 -12.38 -38.61
CA THR A 243 -4.26 -11.11 -38.30
C THR A 243 -5.06 -11.15 -37.01
N GLY A 244 -4.46 -11.62 -35.91
CA GLY A 244 -5.03 -11.41 -34.57
C GLY A 244 -5.14 -9.91 -34.25
N ARG A 245 -6.06 -9.54 -33.37
CA ARG A 245 -6.19 -8.14 -32.92
C ARG A 245 -6.63 -8.06 -31.47
N GLU A 246 -6.04 -7.13 -30.73
CA GLU A 246 -6.54 -6.63 -29.46
C GLU A 246 -6.82 -5.14 -29.58
N GLN A 247 -7.88 -4.67 -28.93
CA GLN A 247 -8.34 -3.29 -29.04
C GLN A 247 -8.72 -2.71 -27.69
N MET A 248 -8.38 -1.44 -27.47
CA MET A 248 -8.75 -0.68 -26.29
C MET A 248 -9.07 0.77 -26.63
N VAL A 249 -9.75 1.46 -25.71
CA VAL A 249 -10.02 2.89 -25.81
C VAL A 249 -9.13 3.65 -24.83
N ILE A 250 -8.34 4.57 -25.37
CA ILE A 250 -7.48 5.47 -24.60
C ILE A 250 -7.96 6.90 -24.75
N THR A 251 -7.59 7.72 -23.78
CA THR A 251 -7.79 9.18 -23.84
C THR A 251 -6.46 9.84 -23.58
N LEU A 252 -6.05 10.69 -24.51
CA LEU A 252 -4.85 11.52 -24.46
C LEU A 252 -5.25 12.94 -24.07
N ASP A 253 -4.81 13.37 -22.90
CA ASP A 253 -5.11 14.71 -22.37
C ASP A 253 -4.22 15.80 -23.00
N GLN A 254 -3.11 15.39 -23.63
CA GLN A 254 -2.16 16.24 -24.35
C GLN A 254 -1.73 15.51 -25.64
N PRO A 255 -1.29 16.24 -26.68
CA PRO A 255 -0.66 15.62 -27.83
C PRO A 255 0.58 14.81 -27.42
N ILE A 256 0.86 13.74 -28.16
CA ILE A 256 2.06 12.92 -28.00
C ILE A 256 2.89 12.92 -29.28
N GLU A 257 4.18 12.64 -29.17
CA GLU A 257 5.09 12.55 -30.32
C GLU A 257 5.72 11.16 -30.49
N LYS A 258 5.71 10.36 -29.43
CA LYS A 258 6.35 9.05 -29.42
C LYS A 258 5.43 7.94 -28.94
N ILE A 259 5.51 6.82 -29.64
CA ILE A 259 4.79 5.58 -29.34
C ILE A 259 5.82 4.47 -29.15
N GLU A 260 5.72 3.71 -28.05
CA GLU A 260 6.59 2.58 -27.78
C GLU A 260 5.79 1.36 -27.33
N LEU A 261 6.23 0.17 -27.75
CA LEU A 261 5.68 -1.13 -27.36
C LEU A 261 6.80 -2.04 -26.83
N PHE A 262 6.60 -2.56 -25.63
CA PHE A 262 7.53 -3.50 -24.98
C PHE A 262 6.82 -4.26 -23.86
N ASN A 263 7.30 -5.44 -23.49
CA ASN A 263 6.93 -6.09 -22.24
C ASN A 263 8.04 -5.85 -21.22
N PRO A 264 7.81 -5.06 -20.14
CA PRO A 264 8.86 -4.73 -19.17
C PRO A 264 9.15 -5.88 -18.18
N ILE A 265 8.32 -6.92 -18.15
CA ILE A 265 8.39 -7.98 -17.15
C ILE A 265 9.57 -8.89 -17.46
N LYS A 266 10.49 -9.02 -16.52
CA LYS A 266 11.68 -9.89 -16.56
C LYS A 266 11.56 -11.08 -15.62
N ASP A 267 10.86 -10.87 -14.52
CA ASP A 267 10.77 -11.73 -13.35
C ASP A 267 9.49 -11.43 -12.56
N GLN A 268 9.29 -12.10 -11.43
CA GLN A 268 8.15 -11.87 -10.55
C GLN A 268 8.10 -10.44 -9.99
N LYS A 269 9.26 -9.85 -9.69
CA LYS A 269 9.36 -8.50 -9.10
C LYS A 269 8.86 -7.44 -10.06
N THR A 270 9.30 -7.49 -11.30
CA THR A 270 8.88 -6.57 -12.37
C THR A 270 7.43 -6.76 -12.78
N ASP A 271 6.87 -7.98 -12.70
CA ASP A 271 5.41 -8.20 -12.84
C ASP A 271 4.64 -7.52 -11.71
N GLY A 272 5.06 -7.72 -10.46
CA GLY A 272 4.45 -7.09 -9.29
C GLY A 272 4.49 -5.55 -9.38
N MET A 273 5.66 -4.99 -9.70
CA MET A 273 5.83 -3.55 -9.93
C MET A 273 4.86 -3.02 -10.99
N LEU A 274 4.71 -3.72 -12.13
CA LEU A 274 3.80 -3.30 -13.19
C LEU A 274 2.34 -3.32 -12.71
N ARG A 275 1.88 -4.40 -12.07
CA ARG A 275 0.50 -4.50 -11.57
C ARG A 275 0.14 -3.37 -10.60
N TYR A 276 1.02 -3.08 -9.66
CA TYR A 276 0.81 -2.00 -8.70
C TYR A 276 0.87 -0.63 -9.35
N LYS A 277 1.78 -0.42 -10.32
CA LYS A 277 1.83 0.81 -11.11
C LYS A 277 0.55 1.00 -11.92
N THR A 278 0.02 -0.04 -12.56
CA THR A 278 -1.24 0.03 -13.33
C THR A 278 -2.40 0.54 -12.47
N MET A 279 -2.58 -0.01 -11.26
CA MET A 279 -3.62 0.47 -10.33
C MET A 279 -3.31 1.90 -9.83
N SER A 280 -2.06 2.21 -9.49
CA SER A 280 -1.66 3.57 -9.10
C SER A 280 -2.01 4.60 -10.17
N ASP A 281 -1.67 4.34 -11.43
CA ASP A 281 -1.95 5.25 -12.55
C ASP A 281 -3.46 5.38 -12.80
N ALA A 282 -4.20 4.28 -12.69
CA ALA A 282 -5.66 4.29 -12.78
C ALA A 282 -6.30 5.14 -11.68
N LEU A 283 -5.84 5.03 -10.42
CA LEU A 283 -6.30 5.85 -9.31
C LEU A 283 -5.94 7.33 -9.51
N LEU A 284 -4.69 7.64 -9.89
CA LEU A 284 -4.27 9.01 -10.17
C LEU A 284 -5.17 9.66 -11.22
N LYS A 285 -5.51 8.94 -12.30
CA LYS A 285 -6.40 9.41 -13.36
C LYS A 285 -7.84 9.56 -12.87
N ALA A 286 -8.36 8.62 -12.09
CA ALA A 286 -9.75 8.64 -11.62
C ALA A 286 -10.01 9.72 -10.56
N TYR A 287 -9.05 9.99 -9.66
CA TYR A 287 -9.19 10.95 -8.57
C TYR A 287 -8.79 12.38 -8.97
N GLY A 288 -7.85 12.53 -9.92
CA GLY A 288 -7.32 13.84 -10.30
C GLY A 288 -6.66 14.54 -9.10
N GLU A 289 -7.25 15.66 -8.65
CA GLU A 289 -6.76 16.43 -7.50
C GLU A 289 -7.30 15.95 -6.14
N LYS A 290 -8.31 15.07 -6.14
CA LYS A 290 -8.89 14.52 -4.91
C LYS A 290 -7.84 13.69 -4.18
N GLU A 291 -7.81 13.85 -2.86
CA GLU A 291 -6.93 13.04 -2.02
C GLU A 291 -7.45 11.61 -1.91
N TYR A 292 -6.54 10.65 -2.00
CA TYR A 292 -6.77 9.25 -1.69
C TYR A 292 -5.46 8.63 -1.18
N VAL A 293 -5.57 7.47 -0.54
CA VAL A 293 -4.44 6.68 -0.06
C VAL A 293 -4.36 5.38 -0.84
N PHE A 294 -3.16 5.04 -1.33
CA PHE A 294 -2.89 3.73 -1.92
C PHE A 294 -1.93 2.92 -1.05
N SER A 295 -2.40 1.75 -0.60
CA SER A 295 -1.68 0.82 0.28
C SER A 295 -1.37 -0.47 -0.44
N ILE A 296 -0.09 -0.72 -0.73
CA ILE A 296 0.39 -1.94 -1.37
C ILE A 296 0.46 -3.08 -0.35
N CYS A 297 -0.12 -4.23 -0.66
CA CYS A 297 -0.17 -5.40 0.22
C CYS A 297 0.35 -6.65 -0.51
N GLU A 298 1.67 -6.75 -0.70
CA GLU A 298 2.31 -7.91 -1.35
C GLU A 298 3.15 -8.78 -0.41
N HIS A 299 3.10 -8.48 0.89
CA HIS A 299 3.78 -9.20 1.96
C HIS A 299 5.33 -9.14 1.90
N GLY A 300 5.89 -8.09 1.30
CA GLY A 300 7.33 -7.89 1.21
C GLY A 300 8.08 -8.83 0.25
N ARG A 301 7.37 -9.67 -0.52
CA ARG A 301 7.89 -10.68 -1.44
C ARG A 301 8.76 -10.08 -2.54
N ASN A 302 8.38 -8.91 -3.07
CA ASN A 302 9.11 -8.24 -4.15
C ASN A 302 9.89 -7.00 -3.68
N GLU A 303 10.23 -6.93 -2.39
CA GLU A 303 10.99 -5.84 -1.78
C GLU A 303 10.41 -4.45 -2.06
N PRO A 304 9.14 -4.18 -1.66
CA PRO A 304 8.42 -2.97 -2.05
C PRO A 304 9.08 -1.69 -1.56
N TRP A 305 9.87 -1.75 -0.49
CA TRP A 305 10.71 -0.65 -0.02
C TRP A 305 11.71 -0.13 -1.06
N THR A 306 11.99 -0.88 -2.14
CA THR A 306 12.89 -0.44 -3.22
C THR A 306 12.20 0.27 -4.38
N TRP A 307 10.87 0.22 -4.49
CA TRP A 307 10.16 0.75 -5.67
C TRP A 307 8.78 1.37 -5.39
N ALA A 308 8.07 0.99 -4.32
CA ALA A 308 6.69 1.41 -4.05
C ALA A 308 6.56 2.91 -3.73
N GLN A 309 7.64 3.55 -3.30
CA GLN A 309 7.62 4.90 -2.73
C GLN A 309 7.13 6.00 -3.67
N THR A 310 7.32 5.79 -4.97
CA THR A 310 6.91 6.72 -6.01
C THR A 310 5.44 6.57 -6.40
N ILE A 311 4.80 5.44 -6.06
CA ILE A 311 3.44 5.11 -6.52
C ILE A 311 2.43 4.88 -5.37
N ALA A 312 2.87 4.58 -4.15
CA ALA A 312 1.98 4.26 -3.02
C ALA A 312 2.30 5.06 -1.76
N ASN A 313 1.33 5.23 -0.87
CA ASN A 313 1.48 5.92 0.41
C ASN A 313 2.03 5.01 1.52
N GLN A 314 1.83 3.70 1.38
CA GLN A 314 2.38 2.71 2.28
C GLN A 314 2.50 1.35 1.57
N TYR A 315 3.34 0.48 2.10
CA TYR A 315 3.58 -0.85 1.54
C TYR A 315 3.85 -1.87 2.65
N ARG A 316 3.12 -3.00 2.63
CA ARG A 316 3.33 -4.13 3.53
C ARG A 316 4.75 -4.69 3.36
N ILE A 317 5.46 -4.83 4.46
CA ILE A 317 6.89 -5.20 4.46
C ILE A 317 7.15 -6.68 4.74
N ASP A 318 6.15 -7.39 5.27
CA ASP A 318 6.22 -8.81 5.61
C ASP A 318 4.83 -9.46 5.57
N HIS A 319 4.79 -10.75 5.89
CA HIS A 319 3.59 -11.57 6.10
C HIS A 319 2.62 -10.96 7.13
N ASP A 320 1.41 -11.51 7.16
CA ASP A 320 0.37 -11.05 8.07
C ASP A 320 0.78 -11.22 9.53
N ILE A 321 0.56 -10.16 10.31
CA ILE A 321 0.70 -10.21 11.75
C ILE A 321 -0.34 -11.15 12.34
N ARG A 322 0.04 -11.79 13.44
CA ARG A 322 -0.85 -12.62 14.24
C ARG A 322 -0.92 -12.04 15.64
N ASN A 323 -2.03 -12.28 16.32
CA ASN A 323 -2.28 -11.95 17.71
C ASN A 323 -1.39 -12.81 18.65
N SER A 324 -0.08 -12.60 18.59
CA SER A 324 0.94 -13.19 19.46
C SER A 324 2.20 -12.31 19.46
N TRP A 325 2.91 -12.30 20.58
CA TRP A 325 4.11 -11.48 20.72
C TRP A 325 5.23 -11.85 19.73
N ASP A 326 5.46 -13.14 19.49
CA ASP A 326 6.46 -13.61 18.50
C ASP A 326 6.22 -13.00 17.11
N SER A 327 4.94 -12.83 16.72
CA SER A 327 4.59 -12.22 15.45
C SER A 327 4.88 -10.73 15.44
N VAL A 328 4.53 -10.03 16.52
CA VAL A 328 4.85 -8.60 16.71
C VAL A 328 6.36 -8.37 16.63
N LEU A 329 7.15 -9.19 17.31
CA LEU A 329 8.60 -9.07 17.32
C LEU A 329 9.22 -9.33 15.94
N THR A 330 8.68 -10.31 15.19
CA THR A 330 9.09 -10.59 13.80
C THR A 330 8.81 -9.40 12.89
N CYS A 331 7.60 -8.83 12.95
CA CYS A 331 7.22 -7.65 12.17
C CYS A 331 8.09 -6.43 12.54
N TYR A 332 8.36 -6.22 13.84
CA TYR A 332 9.26 -5.17 14.32
C TYR A 332 10.67 -5.31 13.74
N GLN A 333 11.27 -6.50 13.79
CA GLN A 333 12.60 -6.75 13.25
C GLN A 333 12.66 -6.44 11.75
N LYS A 334 11.62 -6.81 11.00
CA LYS A 334 11.52 -6.47 9.58
C LYS A 334 11.40 -4.96 9.36
N ALA A 335 10.59 -4.28 10.17
CA ALA A 335 10.40 -2.83 10.10
C ALA A 335 11.71 -2.08 10.34
N VAL A 336 12.52 -2.51 11.33
CA VAL A 336 13.86 -1.96 11.58
C VAL A 336 14.77 -2.15 10.36
N ALA A 337 14.77 -3.36 9.77
CA ALA A 337 15.64 -3.67 8.63
C ALA A 337 15.33 -2.82 7.38
N VAL A 338 14.08 -2.41 7.19
CA VAL A 338 13.64 -1.64 6.00
C VAL A 338 13.42 -0.15 6.29
N ALA A 339 13.51 0.29 7.54
CA ALA A 339 13.36 1.69 7.94
C ALA A 339 14.25 2.67 7.14
N PRO A 340 15.52 2.35 6.78
CA PRO A 340 16.37 3.26 6.00
C PRO A 340 15.84 3.60 4.60
N PHE A 341 14.90 2.80 4.08
CA PHE A 341 14.32 3.06 2.77
C PHE A 341 13.20 4.11 2.84
N ALA A 342 12.50 4.26 3.96
CA ALA A 342 11.29 5.08 4.06
C ALA A 342 11.48 6.52 3.52
N LYS A 343 10.44 7.04 2.88
CA LYS A 343 10.39 8.41 2.37
C LYS A 343 9.16 9.13 2.90
N GLU A 344 9.21 10.46 2.98
CA GLU A 344 8.04 11.25 3.37
C GLU A 344 6.85 10.93 2.44
N GLY A 345 5.70 10.64 3.04
CA GLY A 345 4.50 10.21 2.32
C GLY A 345 4.57 8.80 1.73
N SER A 346 5.56 7.98 2.11
CA SER A 346 5.59 6.55 1.81
C SER A 346 6.28 5.72 2.89
N TYR A 347 5.50 4.96 3.63
CA TYR A 347 5.98 4.27 4.84
C TYR A 347 5.93 2.74 4.72
N GLY A 348 6.87 2.07 5.39
CA GLY A 348 6.80 0.63 5.57
C GLY A 348 5.65 0.28 6.53
N ASP A 349 4.82 -0.67 6.11
CA ASP A 349 3.66 -1.15 6.87
C ASP A 349 3.96 -2.54 7.46
N PRO A 350 4.33 -2.63 8.77
CA PRO A 350 4.48 -3.88 9.51
C PRO A 350 3.16 -4.57 9.89
N ASP A 351 2.06 -4.16 9.25
CA ASP A 351 0.70 -4.66 9.40
C ASP A 351 -0.07 -4.05 10.59
N MET A 352 -1.37 -4.35 10.63
CA MET A 352 -2.36 -3.83 11.58
C MET A 352 -1.98 -4.06 13.04
N LEU A 353 -2.47 -3.20 13.92
CA LEU A 353 -2.28 -3.31 15.36
C LEU A 353 -3.11 -4.47 15.93
N GLU A 354 -2.50 -5.21 16.83
CA GLU A 354 -3.11 -6.30 17.63
C GLU A 354 -3.45 -5.82 19.05
N VAL A 355 -3.35 -4.51 19.26
CA VAL A 355 -3.55 -3.90 20.58
C VAL A 355 -4.99 -4.14 21.04
N GLY A 356 -5.14 -4.79 22.19
CA GLY A 356 -6.45 -5.10 22.77
C GLY A 356 -7.13 -6.36 22.24
N ASN A 357 -6.47 -7.15 21.36
CA ASN A 357 -7.02 -8.43 20.87
C ASN A 357 -6.82 -9.61 21.85
N GLY A 358 -6.25 -9.36 23.02
CA GLY A 358 -6.31 -10.24 24.18
C GLY A 358 -5.19 -11.28 24.33
N ALA A 359 -4.35 -11.51 23.32
CA ALA A 359 -3.22 -12.45 23.45
C ALA A 359 -1.94 -11.80 23.99
N LEU A 360 -1.78 -10.48 23.79
CA LEU A 360 -0.65 -9.72 24.29
C LEU A 360 -0.90 -9.27 25.73
N SER A 361 0.12 -9.34 26.57
CA SER A 361 0.13 -8.69 27.89
C SER A 361 0.06 -7.16 27.76
N GLU A 362 -0.29 -6.45 28.83
CA GLU A 362 -0.31 -4.98 28.82
C GLU A 362 1.03 -4.37 28.39
N ILE A 363 2.13 -4.92 28.90
CA ILE A 363 3.51 -4.52 28.56
C ILE A 363 3.76 -4.68 27.06
N GLU A 364 3.35 -5.80 26.48
CA GLU A 364 3.51 -6.08 25.06
C GLU A 364 2.61 -5.20 24.20
N ASN A 365 1.40 -4.88 24.65
CA ASN A 365 0.51 -3.91 23.96
C ASN A 365 1.15 -2.51 23.92
N GLU A 366 1.71 -2.03 25.04
CA GLU A 366 2.42 -0.74 25.09
C GLU A 366 3.61 -0.72 24.13
N SER A 367 4.45 -1.76 24.17
CA SER A 367 5.61 -1.88 23.30
C SER A 367 5.23 -2.00 21.84
N HIS A 368 4.24 -2.83 21.49
CA HIS A 368 3.70 -2.94 20.13
C HIS A 368 3.35 -1.58 19.56
N PHE A 369 2.50 -0.83 20.28
CA PHE A 369 2.05 0.49 19.83
C PHE A 369 3.20 1.50 19.71
N ALA A 370 4.08 1.56 20.71
CA ALA A 370 5.20 2.51 20.72
C ALA A 370 6.21 2.23 19.61
N LEU A 371 6.52 0.95 19.34
CA LEU A 371 7.43 0.54 18.28
C LEU A 371 6.88 0.90 16.89
N TRP A 372 5.60 0.64 16.63
CA TRP A 372 4.93 1.04 15.38
C TRP A 372 4.98 2.57 15.20
N ALA A 373 4.65 3.32 16.25
CA ALA A 373 4.67 4.78 16.21
C ALA A 373 6.06 5.34 15.89
N PHE A 374 7.10 4.86 16.59
CA PHE A 374 8.48 5.32 16.41
C PHE A 374 9.03 4.98 15.03
N LEU A 375 8.65 3.82 14.47
CA LEU A 375 9.06 3.39 13.13
C LEU A 375 8.24 4.01 11.99
N SER A 376 7.35 4.97 12.30
CA SER A 376 6.48 5.63 11.31
C SER A 376 5.58 4.65 10.55
N ALA A 377 5.20 3.54 11.18
CA ALA A 377 4.22 2.62 10.61
C ALA A 377 2.84 3.29 10.55
N PRO A 378 1.98 2.88 9.60
CA PRO A 378 0.54 3.12 9.73
C PRO A 378 0.03 2.56 11.06
N LEU A 379 -0.82 3.31 11.76
CA LEU A 379 -1.46 2.91 13.01
C LEU A 379 -2.91 2.51 12.72
N ILE A 380 -3.08 1.31 12.15
CA ILE A 380 -4.39 0.77 11.79
C ILE A 380 -4.83 -0.22 12.87
N LEU A 381 -5.85 0.15 13.65
CA LEU A 381 -6.44 -0.72 14.68
C LEU A 381 -7.10 -1.95 14.04
N GLY A 382 -6.94 -3.11 14.68
CA GLY A 382 -7.50 -4.39 14.23
C GLY A 382 -8.39 -5.07 15.28
N ASN A 383 -8.88 -4.32 16.26
CA ASN A 383 -9.66 -4.84 17.39
C ASN A 383 -11.13 -4.39 17.33
N ASP A 384 -11.99 -4.95 18.19
CA ASP A 384 -13.35 -4.45 18.33
C ASP A 384 -13.39 -3.19 19.21
N VAL A 385 -13.47 -2.03 18.57
CA VAL A 385 -13.49 -0.73 19.27
C VAL A 385 -14.82 -0.45 19.97
N ARG A 386 -15.85 -1.29 19.82
CA ARG A 386 -17.08 -1.17 20.61
C ARG A 386 -16.84 -1.51 22.08
N GLU A 387 -15.84 -2.34 22.36
CA GLU A 387 -15.39 -2.68 23.72
C GLU A 387 -14.76 -1.48 24.46
N PHE A 388 -14.52 -0.37 23.75
CA PHE A 388 -14.10 0.90 24.38
C PHE A 388 -15.29 1.70 24.94
N MET A 389 -16.50 1.22 24.74
CA MET A 389 -17.75 1.88 25.11
C MET A 389 -18.48 1.09 26.20
N VAL A 390 -19.14 1.78 27.13
CA VAL A 390 -19.98 1.19 28.17
C VAL A 390 -21.42 1.59 27.91
N ASN A 391 -22.32 0.62 27.70
CA ASN A 391 -23.72 0.86 27.32
C ASN A 391 -23.88 1.81 26.12
N GLY A 392 -22.96 1.74 25.14
CA GLY A 392 -22.97 2.58 23.94
C GLY A 392 -22.53 4.03 24.16
N GLN A 393 -21.91 4.35 25.30
CA GLN A 393 -21.36 5.68 25.59
C GLN A 393 -19.94 5.57 26.15
N ARG A 394 -19.14 6.63 25.96
CA ARG A 394 -17.82 6.72 26.55
C ARG A 394 -17.96 7.03 28.04
N ASP A 395 -17.60 6.07 28.89
CA ASP A 395 -17.56 6.24 30.34
C ASP A 395 -16.12 6.48 30.78
N LEU A 396 -15.78 7.74 31.07
CA LEU A 396 -14.44 8.13 31.53
C LEU A 396 -14.09 7.58 32.93
N SER A 397 -15.06 7.05 33.67
CA SER A 397 -14.81 6.40 34.97
C SER A 397 -14.34 4.95 34.83
N VAL A 398 -14.54 4.34 33.66
CA VAL A 398 -14.07 2.99 33.34
C VAL A 398 -12.79 3.10 32.52
N SER A 399 -11.66 2.75 33.13
CA SER A 399 -10.39 2.67 32.40
C SER A 399 -10.45 1.52 31.39
N ASN A 400 -10.03 1.80 30.17
CA ASN A 400 -9.75 0.80 29.16
C ASN A 400 -8.30 1.00 28.72
N ARG A 401 -7.43 0.08 29.15
CA ARG A 401 -5.99 0.21 28.91
C ARG A 401 -5.63 0.22 27.43
N ALA A 402 -6.30 -0.58 26.60
CA ALA A 402 -6.05 -0.58 25.16
C ALA A 402 -6.39 0.78 24.55
N LEU A 403 -7.53 1.38 24.93
CA LEU A 403 -7.89 2.74 24.50
C LEU A 403 -6.84 3.76 24.95
N GLU A 404 -6.39 3.72 26.20
CA GLU A 404 -5.37 4.63 26.73
C GLU A 404 -4.03 4.51 25.98
N ILE A 405 -3.62 3.29 25.64
CA ILE A 405 -2.40 3.04 24.86
C ILE A 405 -2.55 3.67 23.48
N VAL A 406 -3.61 3.33 22.74
CA VAL A 406 -3.77 3.75 21.34
C VAL A 406 -4.13 5.23 21.22
N THR A 407 -4.63 5.88 22.29
CA THR A 407 -4.91 7.32 22.28
C THR A 407 -3.83 8.15 22.97
N ASN A 408 -2.67 7.58 23.33
CA ASN A 408 -1.60 8.32 23.99
C ASN A 408 -1.04 9.41 23.05
N PRO A 409 -1.28 10.71 23.34
CA PRO A 409 -0.94 11.79 22.40
C PRO A 409 0.57 11.95 22.22
N GLU A 410 1.37 11.61 23.23
CA GLU A 410 2.84 11.75 23.15
C GLU A 410 3.45 10.66 22.26
N ILE A 411 2.92 9.44 22.30
CA ILE A 411 3.35 8.35 21.41
C ILE A 411 2.89 8.63 19.97
N ILE A 412 1.61 9.00 19.78
CA ILE A 412 1.06 9.36 18.47
C ILE A 412 1.86 10.50 17.85
N ARG A 413 2.28 11.50 18.63
CA ARG A 413 3.05 12.64 18.13
C ARG A 413 4.35 12.22 17.45
N PHE A 414 5.04 11.19 17.95
CA PHE A 414 6.25 10.65 17.30
C PHE A 414 5.96 9.95 15.97
N ASN A 415 4.71 9.56 15.70
CA ASN A 415 4.28 9.04 14.41
C ASN A 415 3.79 10.17 13.48
N GLN A 416 3.05 11.12 14.03
CA GLN A 416 2.25 12.12 13.30
C GLN A 416 2.89 13.51 13.17
N SER A 417 4.18 13.67 13.51
CA SER A 417 4.90 14.94 13.38
C SER A 417 6.04 14.84 12.38
N GLN A 418 6.30 15.93 11.66
CA GLN A 418 7.42 16.01 10.74
C GLN A 418 8.74 15.70 11.45
N PRO A 419 9.67 14.98 10.81
CA PRO A 419 9.69 14.65 9.37
C PRO A 419 8.86 13.42 8.97
N TYR A 420 8.09 12.83 9.88
CA TYR A 420 7.35 11.57 9.66
C TYR A 420 8.25 10.36 9.34
N LEU A 421 9.57 10.50 9.37
CA LEU A 421 10.51 9.43 9.04
C LEU A 421 10.76 8.51 10.25
N PRO A 422 11.06 7.23 10.05
CA PRO A 422 11.27 6.27 11.13
C PRO A 422 12.39 6.67 12.08
N ALA A 423 12.33 6.22 13.34
CA ALA A 423 13.44 6.34 14.28
C ALA A 423 14.70 5.61 13.78
N VAL A 424 15.87 6.07 14.23
CA VAL A 424 17.14 5.32 14.08
C VAL A 424 17.25 4.34 15.25
N VAL A 425 17.58 3.08 14.95
CA VAL A 425 17.71 2.01 15.95
C VAL A 425 19.18 1.77 16.29
N ILE A 426 19.48 1.66 17.58
CA ILE A 426 20.81 1.42 18.12
C ILE A 426 20.74 0.20 19.04
N GLU A 427 21.43 -0.87 18.68
CA GLU A 427 21.46 -2.10 19.49
C GLU A 427 22.34 -1.91 20.73
N GLN A 428 21.83 -2.35 21.89
CA GLN A 428 22.48 -2.29 23.20
C GLN A 428 22.30 -3.64 23.92
N GLY A 429 22.83 -4.71 23.32
CA GLY A 429 22.71 -6.07 23.87
C GLY A 429 21.27 -6.58 23.83
N ALA A 430 20.65 -6.76 25.02
CA ALA A 430 19.25 -7.17 25.14
C ALA A 430 18.25 -6.05 24.82
N PHE A 431 18.74 -4.84 24.61
CA PHE A 431 17.92 -3.66 24.32
C PHE A 431 18.11 -3.18 22.90
N ASP A 432 17.03 -2.64 22.33
CA ASP A 432 17.11 -1.69 21.22
C ASP A 432 16.77 -0.29 21.73
N VAL A 433 17.54 0.70 21.30
CA VAL A 433 17.28 2.12 21.58
C VAL A 433 16.91 2.81 20.28
N LEU A 434 15.65 3.24 20.18
CA LEU A 434 15.11 3.95 19.03
C LEU A 434 15.11 5.44 19.33
N VAL A 435 15.77 6.23 18.47
CA VAL A 435 15.86 7.69 18.62
C VAL A 435 15.14 8.36 17.46
N LYS A 436 14.22 9.27 17.79
CA LYS A 436 13.44 10.04 16.82
C LYS A 436 13.50 11.52 17.14
N VAL A 437 13.66 12.34 16.11
CA VAL A 437 13.75 13.79 16.24
C VAL A 437 12.63 14.41 15.41
N LEU A 438 11.92 15.37 16.00
CA LEU A 438 10.87 16.12 15.35
C LEU A 438 11.39 17.50 14.94
N VAL A 439 10.72 18.14 13.97
CA VAL A 439 11.11 19.48 13.47
C VAL A 439 11.01 20.61 14.50
N ASP A 440 10.36 20.36 15.65
CA ASP A 440 10.23 21.32 16.76
C ASP A 440 11.25 21.07 17.89
N ASP A 441 12.37 20.42 17.56
CA ASP A 441 13.47 20.05 18.45
C ASP A 441 13.09 19.05 19.56
N THR A 442 11.89 18.46 19.53
CA THR A 442 11.53 17.36 20.43
C THR A 442 12.31 16.10 20.06
N VAL A 443 12.91 15.47 21.06
CA VAL A 443 13.57 14.17 20.89
C VAL A 443 12.80 13.08 21.63
N GLY A 444 12.51 11.99 20.92
CA GLY A 444 11.96 10.76 21.46
C GLY A 444 13.06 9.72 21.60
N ILE A 445 13.16 9.10 22.77
CA ILE A 445 14.01 7.93 23.00
C ILE A 445 13.11 6.79 23.49
N LEU A 446 13.00 5.73 22.71
CA LEU A 446 12.34 4.50 23.11
C LEU A 446 13.40 3.44 23.42
N VAL A 447 13.40 2.93 24.65
CA VAL A 447 14.27 1.83 25.08
C VAL A 447 13.40 0.57 25.18
N PHE A 448 13.68 -0.43 24.35
CA PHE A 448 12.90 -1.66 24.26
C PHE A 448 13.73 -2.86 24.70
N ASN A 449 13.28 -3.59 25.72
CA ASN A 449 13.85 -4.87 26.09
C ASN A 449 13.30 -5.98 25.17
N LYS A 450 14.08 -6.36 24.15
CA LYS A 450 13.73 -7.44 23.21
C LYS A 450 14.03 -8.84 23.78
N GLY A 451 14.54 -8.93 25.01
CA GLY A 451 14.91 -10.19 25.65
C GLY A 451 13.80 -10.81 26.51
N GLU A 452 13.97 -12.08 26.82
CA GLU A 452 13.05 -12.92 27.61
C GLU A 452 13.23 -12.80 29.14
N SER A 453 14.07 -11.87 29.59
CA SER A 453 14.38 -11.68 31.01
C SER A 453 14.46 -10.21 31.39
N THR A 454 14.15 -9.90 32.63
CA THR A 454 14.34 -8.55 33.19
C THR A 454 15.81 -8.17 33.11
N ALA A 455 16.09 -7.00 32.54
CA ALA A 455 17.44 -6.51 32.36
C ALA A 455 17.53 -5.03 32.75
N THR A 456 18.75 -4.56 33.02
CA THR A 456 19.02 -3.15 33.32
C THR A 456 19.90 -2.55 32.24
N LEU A 457 19.50 -1.37 31.76
CA LEU A 457 20.26 -0.58 30.81
C LEU A 457 20.82 0.65 31.50
N GLN A 458 22.07 0.98 31.19
CA GLN A 458 22.68 2.29 31.45
C GLN A 458 23.00 2.93 30.10
N LEU A 459 22.18 3.87 29.67
CA LEU A 459 22.30 4.55 28.38
C LEU A 459 22.92 5.93 28.57
N ASP A 460 24.16 6.09 28.13
CA ASP A 460 24.79 7.41 28.03
C ASP A 460 24.30 8.15 26.78
N LEU A 461 23.56 9.25 26.97
CA LEU A 461 22.98 10.02 25.87
C LEU A 461 24.05 10.65 24.96
N ALA A 462 25.29 10.81 25.43
CA ALA A 462 26.40 11.30 24.61
C ALA A 462 26.82 10.29 23.51
N THR A 463 26.43 9.02 23.63
CA THR A 463 26.70 7.97 22.64
C THR A 463 25.69 7.94 21.50
N LEU A 464 24.55 8.63 21.66
CA LEU A 464 23.52 8.69 20.62
C LEU A 464 23.97 9.59 19.47
N PRO A 465 23.50 9.34 18.22
CA PRO A 465 23.74 10.23 17.10
C PRO A 465 23.33 11.66 17.45
N LYS A 466 24.09 12.67 17.02
CA LYS A 466 23.73 14.08 17.24
C LYS A 466 22.87 14.68 16.13
N LYS A 467 22.63 13.89 15.08
CA LYS A 467 21.92 14.27 13.87
C LYS A 467 21.18 13.07 13.30
N ILE A 468 19.88 13.20 13.05
CA ILE A 468 18.99 12.17 12.47
C ILE A 468 18.09 12.86 11.45
N HIS A 469 17.97 12.31 10.23
CA HIS A 469 17.13 12.86 9.14
C HIS A 469 17.35 14.36 8.90
N ASP A 470 18.61 14.77 8.87
CA ASP A 470 19.04 16.16 8.76
C ASP A 470 18.74 17.11 9.93
N LEU A 471 18.12 16.61 11.00
CA LEU A 471 17.84 17.35 12.22
C LEU A 471 18.93 17.11 13.26
N SER A 472 19.57 18.18 13.71
CA SER A 472 20.54 18.14 14.82
C SER A 472 19.84 18.36 16.15
N PHE A 473 20.35 17.78 17.24
CA PHE A 473 19.79 17.96 18.56
C PHE A 473 20.84 17.91 19.67
N GLU A 474 20.49 18.52 20.80
CA GLU A 474 21.31 18.57 22.01
C GLU A 474 20.47 18.16 23.22
N PHE A 475 21.04 17.31 24.07
CA PHE A 475 20.40 16.82 25.29
C PHE A 475 20.64 17.73 26.51
N GLU A 476 21.59 18.66 26.41
CA GLU A 476 21.97 19.54 27.52
C GLU A 476 20.82 20.49 27.91
N ASN A 477 20.59 20.63 29.22
CA ASN A 477 19.58 21.53 29.81
C ASN A 477 18.12 21.28 29.38
N LYS A 478 17.81 20.09 28.85
CA LYS A 478 16.44 19.70 28.46
C LYS A 478 15.68 19.10 29.65
N LYS A 479 14.34 19.01 29.53
CA LYS A 479 13.49 18.34 30.51
C LYS A 479 13.06 17.00 29.94
N MET A 480 13.45 15.92 30.61
CA MET A 480 13.01 14.58 30.23
C MET A 480 11.74 14.16 30.97
N VAL A 481 10.81 13.54 30.25
CA VAL A 481 9.57 12.95 30.77
C VAL A 481 9.44 11.53 30.25
N GLU A 482 9.26 10.55 31.13
CA GLU A 482 8.90 9.17 30.74
C GLU A 482 7.37 9.11 30.51
N VAL A 483 6.98 8.71 29.31
CA VAL A 483 5.63 8.86 28.76
C VAL A 483 4.64 7.85 29.34
N TRP A 484 5.12 6.68 29.78
CA TRP A 484 4.32 5.64 30.43
C TRP A 484 4.29 5.78 31.96
N ASN A 485 4.99 6.77 32.53
CA ASN A 485 5.20 6.99 33.95
C ASN A 485 5.95 5.83 34.66
N LYS A 486 6.85 5.17 33.96
CA LYS A 486 7.68 4.07 34.48
C LYS A 486 8.89 4.58 35.26
N PRO A 487 9.42 3.82 36.25
CA PRO A 487 10.56 4.24 37.04
C PRO A 487 11.86 4.26 36.21
N TYR A 488 12.66 5.31 36.40
CA TYR A 488 14.00 5.46 35.84
C TYR A 488 14.84 6.40 36.71
N VAL A 489 16.15 6.40 36.50
CA VAL A 489 17.09 7.38 37.06
C VAL A 489 17.76 8.13 35.92
N TRP A 490 17.83 9.46 36.02
CA TRP A 490 18.55 10.29 35.05
C TRP A 490 19.51 11.23 35.76
N GLU A 491 20.80 10.94 35.64
CA GLU A 491 21.88 11.69 36.27
C GLU A 491 23.08 11.76 35.32
N ASN A 492 23.81 12.87 35.32
CA ASN A 492 25.03 13.04 34.51
C ASN A 492 24.86 12.66 33.04
N ASN A 493 23.72 13.01 32.42
CA ASN A 493 23.39 12.70 31.02
C ASN A 493 23.24 11.18 30.72
N GLN A 494 23.05 10.35 31.74
CA GLN A 494 22.85 8.91 31.61
C GLN A 494 21.48 8.49 32.13
N ILE A 495 20.75 7.70 31.35
CA ILE A 495 19.49 7.04 31.75
C ILE A 495 19.84 5.67 32.32
N THR A 496 19.39 5.38 33.53
CA THR A 496 19.41 4.02 34.11
C THR A 496 17.98 3.54 34.33
N LEU A 497 17.64 2.39 33.77
CA LEU A 497 16.32 1.77 33.94
C LEU A 497 16.43 0.25 34.00
N THR A 498 15.44 -0.36 34.64
CA THR A 498 15.26 -1.81 34.67
C THR A 498 13.94 -2.11 33.97
N ALA A 499 13.98 -2.92 32.92
CA ALA A 499 12.81 -3.25 32.11
C ALA A 499 12.51 -4.75 32.23
N MET A 500 11.24 -5.11 32.38
CA MET A 500 10.74 -6.47 32.25
C MET A 500 10.96 -7.01 30.82
N PRO A 501 10.85 -8.33 30.59
CA PRO A 501 10.79 -8.85 29.22
C PRO A 501 9.75 -8.09 28.41
N HIS A 502 10.11 -7.71 27.19
CA HIS A 502 9.21 -7.08 26.22
C HIS A 502 8.77 -5.66 26.57
N GLU A 503 9.29 -5.10 27.67
CA GLU A 503 8.93 -3.78 28.12
C GLU A 503 9.65 -2.69 27.34
N SER A 504 8.90 -1.63 27.02
CA SER A 504 9.44 -0.39 26.49
C SER A 504 9.30 0.74 27.49
N HIS A 505 10.33 1.60 27.55
CA HIS A 505 10.27 2.93 28.13
C HIS A 505 10.33 3.95 27.02
N VAL A 506 9.55 5.03 27.12
CA VAL A 506 9.56 6.11 26.12
C VAL A 506 9.81 7.42 26.82
N PHE A 507 10.87 8.11 26.41
CA PHE A 507 11.26 9.41 26.93
C PHE A 507 11.00 10.49 25.89
N LYS A 508 10.36 11.58 26.31
CA LYS A 508 10.31 12.84 25.58
C LYS A 508 11.28 13.82 26.22
N ILE A 509 12.11 14.45 25.39
CA ILE A 509 13.15 15.42 25.80
C ILE A 509 12.93 16.76 25.08
#